data_AF-A0A0G1NKY9-F1
#
_entry.id   AF-A0A0G1NKY9-F1
#
_cell.length_a   1.000
_cell.length_b   1.000
_cell.length_c   1.000
_cell.angle_alpha   90.00
_cell.angle_beta   90.00
_cell.angle_gamma   90.00
#
_symmetry.space_group_name_H-M   'P 1'
#
loop_
_entity.id
_entity.type
_entity.pdbx_description
1 polymer ?
#
loop_
_entity_poly.entity_id
_entity_poly.type
_entity_poly.pdbx_seq_one_letter_code
_entity_poly.pdbx_strand_id
1 'polypeptide(L)'
;MSSSKVIIRFLNIAVILLCAPIFWMAFNEGGKWIGLTKVPVEVVGTGSMYPSLFWDQSEGGPENFTLAPIAEFRTTPLMYRRFTGITFLGQTYFRRPLAYGDLVTFASATTRNILAQEGKNPHSGFIKRIIGVPGDTIELRDGYVLKNGTPLPEPYINTPRSTYGGSTLPDCRPLQVGPGQYFVLGDNRKVSSDSRFELGLVSDQDISFILPYSEQSSYQSLWRDPSRDQELVGTPTLNTNEFYRYLTNLRPTPKLSQSSARRAQALLTNPKTTYSMEQAILDVGYSNVILGEFITYGHYSAEELYQNLLSQSNTAQQLKNSDYDDIGLAIKTGEVNGCPTQIIVGHLGGYLPATYEASVVESWQKSKDSLISVLASWEKGVEYNQLDQSKLTELLVLLRRRLALAEEVLSVMSRREWLSDTQKAKISADQQDAERINQLANELNQE
;
A
#
# COMPACT_ATOMS: atom_id res chain seq x y z
N MET A 1 7.21 -84.31 27.05
CA MET A 1 8.05 -83.21 26.50
C MET A 1 7.40 -82.43 25.32
N SER A 2 6.09 -82.55 25.05
CA SER A 2 5.43 -81.88 23.90
C SER A 2 4.73 -80.56 24.26
N SER A 3 4.11 -80.45 25.44
CA SER A 3 3.27 -79.30 25.81
C SER A 3 4.03 -77.98 25.99
N SER A 4 5.26 -78.03 26.55
CA SER A 4 6.07 -76.84 26.83
C SER A 4 6.51 -76.08 25.57
N LYS A 5 6.81 -76.81 24.48
CA LYS A 5 7.21 -76.20 23.20
C LYS A 5 6.03 -75.53 22.48
N VAL A 6 4.81 -76.05 22.69
CA VAL A 6 3.58 -75.45 22.16
C VAL A 6 3.25 -74.16 22.91
N ILE A 7 3.33 -74.18 24.24
CA ILE A 7 3.11 -72.99 25.09
C ILE A 7 4.10 -71.87 24.76
N ILE A 8 5.39 -72.19 24.59
CA ILE A 8 6.41 -71.19 24.21
C ILE A 8 6.14 -70.61 22.80
N ARG A 9 5.69 -71.43 21.84
CA ARG A 9 5.31 -70.93 20.51
C ARG A 9 4.07 -70.03 20.56
N PHE A 10 3.06 -70.39 21.34
CA PHE A 10 1.89 -69.54 21.56
C PHE A 10 2.25 -68.23 22.28
N LEU A 11 3.14 -68.28 23.27
CA LEU A 11 3.62 -67.09 23.98
C LEU A 11 4.42 -66.16 23.05
N ASN A 12 5.30 -66.71 22.21
CA ASN A 12 6.04 -65.92 21.22
C ASN A 12 5.12 -65.29 20.16
N ILE A 13 4.10 -66.03 19.68
CA ILE A 13 3.10 -65.49 18.75
C ILE A 13 2.27 -64.40 19.44
N ALA A 14 1.86 -64.60 20.69
CA ALA A 14 1.12 -63.59 21.46
C ALA A 14 1.96 -62.33 21.70
N VAL A 15 3.26 -62.46 22.03
CA VAL A 15 4.19 -61.33 22.17
C VAL A 15 4.37 -60.60 20.85
N ILE A 16 4.53 -61.30 19.73
CA ILE A 16 4.62 -60.66 18.40
C ILE A 16 3.32 -59.93 18.05
N LEU A 17 2.16 -60.55 18.30
CA LEU A 17 0.85 -59.94 18.04
C LEU A 17 0.56 -58.73 18.94
N LEU A 18 1.11 -58.69 20.16
CA LEU A 18 1.02 -57.53 21.06
C LEU A 18 2.04 -56.44 20.71
N CYS A 19 3.26 -56.81 20.33
CA CYS A 19 4.34 -55.86 20.05
C CYS A 19 4.26 -55.25 18.65
N ALA A 20 3.82 -55.99 17.62
CA ALA A 20 3.77 -55.47 16.25
C ALA A 20 2.88 -54.23 16.10
N PRO A 21 1.67 -54.15 16.69
CA PRO A 21 0.85 -52.93 16.67
C PRO A 21 1.51 -51.76 17.41
N ILE A 22 2.20 -52.02 18.52
CA ILE A 22 2.91 -50.99 19.30
C ILE A 22 4.10 -50.44 18.52
N PHE A 23 4.90 -51.32 17.90
CA PHE A 23 6.00 -50.92 17.03
C PHE A 23 5.48 -50.15 15.81
N TRP A 24 4.37 -50.59 15.21
CA TRP A 24 3.74 -49.90 14.09
C TRP A 24 3.25 -48.49 14.49
N MET A 25 2.56 -48.36 15.63
CA MET A 25 2.13 -47.06 16.16
C MET A 25 3.32 -46.17 16.50
N ALA A 26 4.34 -46.69 17.17
CA ALA A 26 5.55 -45.96 17.51
C ALA A 26 6.31 -45.50 16.26
N PHE A 27 6.37 -46.34 15.23
CA PHE A 27 6.96 -45.98 13.94
C PHE A 27 6.13 -44.93 13.20
N ASN A 28 4.80 -45.01 13.24
CA ASN A 28 3.92 -44.06 12.59
C ASN A 28 3.95 -42.68 13.27
N GLU A 29 3.79 -42.63 14.60
CA GLU A 29 3.85 -41.38 15.37
C GLU A 29 5.28 -40.80 15.42
N GLY A 30 6.29 -41.66 15.58
CA GLY A 30 7.70 -41.26 15.45
C GLY A 30 7.99 -40.71 14.06
N GLY A 31 7.45 -41.34 13.02
CA GLY A 31 7.53 -40.91 11.62
C GLY A 31 6.94 -39.52 11.39
N LYS A 32 5.79 -39.19 12.01
CA LYS A 32 5.23 -37.83 11.98
C LYS A 32 6.18 -36.82 12.63
N TRP A 33 6.75 -37.19 13.78
CA TRP A 33 7.63 -36.30 14.55
C TRP A 33 8.96 -36.00 13.83
N ILE A 34 9.54 -36.98 13.12
CA ILE A 34 10.77 -36.81 12.33
C ILE A 34 10.53 -36.46 10.85
N GLY A 35 9.29 -36.15 10.45
CA GLY A 35 8.97 -35.68 9.10
C GLY A 35 9.04 -36.74 7.99
N LEU A 36 8.80 -38.01 8.30
CA LEU A 36 8.64 -39.09 7.32
C LEU A 36 7.21 -39.22 6.79
N THR A 37 6.21 -38.75 7.53
CA THR A 37 4.80 -38.77 7.14
C THR A 37 4.21 -37.37 7.23
N LYS A 38 3.22 -37.07 6.37
CA LYS A 38 2.53 -35.78 6.36
C LYS A 38 1.56 -35.68 7.53
N VAL A 39 1.40 -34.49 8.07
CA VAL A 39 0.41 -34.15 9.09
C VAL A 39 -0.40 -32.94 8.64
N PRO A 40 -1.66 -32.81 9.05
CA PRO A 40 -2.43 -31.60 8.82
C PRO A 40 -1.77 -30.43 9.56
N VAL A 41 -1.56 -29.31 8.87
CA VAL A 41 -0.94 -28.11 9.44
C VAL A 41 -1.92 -26.96 9.36
N GLU A 42 -2.29 -26.40 10.50
CA GLU A 42 -3.06 -25.15 10.51
C GLU A 42 -2.22 -24.00 9.95
N VAL A 43 -2.74 -23.36 8.91
CA VAL A 43 -2.09 -22.22 8.25
C VAL A 43 -3.01 -21.01 8.21
N VAL A 44 -2.42 -19.82 8.33
CA VAL A 44 -3.12 -18.55 8.05
C VAL A 44 -2.64 -17.93 6.76
N GLY A 45 -3.52 -17.15 6.13
CA GLY A 45 -3.22 -16.49 4.86
C GLY A 45 -3.31 -17.43 3.65
N THR A 46 -4.27 -18.37 3.67
CA THR A 46 -4.59 -19.25 2.52
C THR A 46 -4.93 -18.45 1.27
N GLY A 47 -5.52 -17.26 1.44
CA GLY A 47 -5.69 -16.21 0.44
C GLY A 47 -4.42 -15.84 -0.36
N SER A 48 -3.25 -15.96 0.27
CA SER A 48 -1.97 -15.67 -0.40
C SER A 48 -1.45 -16.82 -1.26
N MET A 49 -2.08 -18.00 -1.19
CA MET A 49 -1.56 -19.23 -1.78
C MET A 49 -2.37 -19.76 -2.96
N TYR A 50 -3.47 -19.15 -3.39
CA TYR A 50 -4.10 -19.59 -4.64
C TYR A 50 -3.36 -19.17 -5.90
N PRO A 51 -3.45 -19.97 -6.98
CA PRO A 51 -4.32 -21.14 -7.17
C PRO A 51 -3.93 -22.40 -6.38
N SER A 52 -2.73 -22.48 -5.80
CA SER A 52 -2.28 -23.69 -5.10
C SER A 52 -3.07 -24.04 -3.83
N LEU A 53 -3.62 -23.07 -3.10
CA LEU A 53 -4.58 -23.31 -2.01
C LEU A 53 -5.83 -22.43 -2.23
N PHE A 54 -6.97 -23.07 -2.50
CA PHE A 54 -8.23 -22.39 -2.79
C PHE A 54 -8.80 -21.65 -1.56
N TRP A 55 -9.46 -20.50 -1.73
CA TRP A 55 -10.04 -19.70 -0.62
C TRP A 55 -11.48 -19.22 -0.93
N ASP A 56 -12.07 -18.43 -0.04
CA ASP A 56 -13.49 -18.02 -0.09
C ASP A 56 -13.84 -16.94 -1.12
N GLN A 57 -15.06 -16.96 -1.67
CA GLN A 57 -15.52 -15.92 -2.60
C GLN A 57 -15.55 -14.54 -1.93
N SER A 58 -15.89 -14.46 -0.64
CA SER A 58 -15.86 -13.21 0.13
C SER A 58 -14.44 -12.66 0.36
N GLU A 59 -13.42 -13.48 0.15
CA GLU A 59 -12.00 -13.11 0.22
C GLU A 59 -11.38 -13.01 -1.19
N GLY A 60 -12.19 -13.03 -2.26
CA GLY A 60 -11.75 -12.86 -3.66
C GLY A 60 -11.50 -14.15 -4.44
N GLY A 61 -12.03 -15.30 -3.97
CA GLY A 61 -11.94 -16.60 -4.65
C GLY A 61 -12.96 -16.75 -5.79
N PRO A 62 -12.83 -17.76 -6.68
CA PRO A 62 -13.71 -17.89 -7.84
C PRO A 62 -15.14 -18.28 -7.48
N GLU A 63 -16.11 -17.85 -8.30
CA GLU A 63 -17.56 -17.98 -8.04
C GLU A 63 -18.11 -19.43 -8.08
N ASN A 64 -17.34 -20.44 -8.51
CA ASN A 64 -17.82 -21.80 -8.73
C ASN A 64 -17.08 -22.84 -7.86
N PHE A 65 -17.79 -23.38 -6.86
CA PHE A 65 -17.30 -24.29 -5.81
C PHE A 65 -17.46 -25.79 -6.11
N THR A 66 -17.56 -26.21 -7.38
CA THR A 66 -17.84 -27.62 -7.73
C THR A 66 -16.68 -28.60 -7.46
N LEU A 67 -15.55 -28.15 -6.90
CA LEU A 67 -14.39 -28.97 -6.54
C LEU A 67 -14.35 -29.28 -5.02
N ALA A 68 -15.32 -30.07 -4.53
CA ALA A 68 -15.45 -30.48 -3.13
C ALA A 68 -14.19 -31.08 -2.43
N PRO A 69 -13.27 -31.79 -3.12
CA PRO A 69 -12.05 -32.31 -2.48
C PRO A 69 -11.04 -31.24 -2.03
N ILE A 70 -11.17 -30.00 -2.51
CA ILE A 70 -10.22 -28.91 -2.24
C ILE A 70 -10.54 -28.18 -0.92
N ALA A 71 -11.76 -28.34 -0.39
CA ALA A 71 -12.20 -27.68 0.84
C ALA A 71 -11.46 -28.17 2.11
N GLU A 72 -11.00 -29.43 2.16
CA GLU A 72 -10.26 -29.98 3.31
C GLU A 72 -8.79 -29.50 3.35
N PHE A 73 -8.16 -29.37 2.18
CA PHE A 73 -6.79 -28.83 2.05
C PHE A 73 -6.72 -27.31 2.17
N ARG A 74 -7.86 -26.62 2.23
CA ARG A 74 -8.00 -25.16 2.37
C ARG A 74 -7.35 -24.64 3.65
N THR A 75 -7.59 -25.29 4.79
CA THR A 75 -7.16 -24.80 6.12
C THR A 75 -6.05 -25.65 6.73
N THR A 76 -5.98 -26.93 6.34
CA THR A 76 -5.04 -27.90 6.91
C THR A 76 -4.32 -28.71 5.83
N PRO A 77 -3.43 -28.10 5.03
CA PRO A 77 -2.61 -28.84 4.08
C PRO A 77 -1.80 -29.93 4.80
N LEU A 78 -1.69 -31.09 4.15
CA LEU A 78 -0.86 -32.20 4.63
C LEU A 78 0.60 -31.91 4.28
N MET A 79 1.43 -31.66 5.29
CA MET A 79 2.83 -31.28 5.12
C MET A 79 3.74 -32.11 6.01
N TYR A 80 5.01 -32.25 5.64
CA TYR A 80 6.01 -32.89 6.48
C TYR A 80 6.53 -31.92 7.52
N ARG A 81 6.66 -32.39 8.77
CA ARG A 81 7.36 -31.62 9.79
C ARG A 81 8.82 -31.43 9.40
N ARG A 82 9.33 -30.21 9.56
CA ARG A 82 10.73 -29.91 9.30
C ARG A 82 11.59 -30.60 10.35
N PHE A 83 12.37 -31.59 9.91
CA PHE A 83 13.34 -32.29 10.75
C PHE A 83 14.75 -31.79 10.45
N THR A 84 15.45 -31.29 11.48
CA THR A 84 16.80 -30.72 11.35
C THR A 84 17.88 -31.77 11.08
N GLY A 85 17.52 -33.05 11.15
CA GLY A 85 18.42 -34.17 10.95
C GLY A 85 19.09 -34.62 12.25
N ILE A 86 19.84 -35.71 12.15
CA ILE A 86 20.67 -36.22 13.24
C ILE A 86 22.12 -35.97 12.88
N THR A 87 22.84 -35.20 13.70
CA THR A 87 24.27 -34.95 13.52
C THR A 87 25.08 -36.03 14.22
N PHE A 88 25.86 -36.77 13.45
CA PHE A 88 26.77 -37.80 13.96
C PHE A 88 28.11 -37.70 13.22
N LEU A 89 29.23 -37.72 13.96
CA LEU A 89 30.59 -37.56 13.42
C LEU A 89 30.76 -36.35 12.50
N GLY A 90 30.10 -35.23 12.81
CA GLY A 90 30.17 -34.00 12.03
C GLY A 90 29.35 -33.99 10.73
N GLN A 91 28.62 -35.07 10.43
CA GLN A 91 27.71 -35.17 9.29
C GLN A 91 26.26 -35.18 9.76
N THR A 92 25.39 -34.43 9.09
CA THR A 92 23.95 -34.40 9.38
C THR A 92 23.19 -35.32 8.42
N TYR A 93 22.50 -36.31 8.98
CA TYR A 93 21.69 -37.27 8.24
C TYR A 93 20.19 -36.95 8.34
N PHE A 94 19.40 -37.43 7.38
CA PHE A 94 17.93 -37.32 7.34
C PHE A 94 17.35 -35.90 7.29
N ARG A 95 18.20 -34.87 7.12
CA ARG A 95 17.73 -33.51 6.85
C ARG A 95 17.30 -33.42 5.39
N ARG A 96 16.01 -33.16 5.15
CA ARG A 96 15.54 -32.80 3.81
C ARG A 96 15.98 -31.37 3.50
N PRO A 97 16.72 -31.12 2.39
CA PRO A 97 17.02 -29.77 1.95
C PRO A 97 15.74 -29.10 1.47
N LEU A 98 15.67 -27.77 1.64
CA LEU A 98 14.63 -26.94 1.05
C LEU A 98 15.05 -26.53 -0.36
N ALA A 99 14.12 -26.57 -1.29
CA ALA A 99 14.35 -26.29 -2.70
C ALA A 99 13.36 -25.26 -3.26
N TYR A 100 13.68 -24.74 -4.44
CA TYR A 100 12.74 -23.94 -5.23
C TYR A 100 11.40 -24.68 -5.41
N GLY A 101 10.30 -23.96 -5.24
CA GLY A 101 8.95 -24.46 -5.43
C GLY A 101 8.36 -25.14 -4.19
N ASP A 102 9.15 -25.45 -3.16
CA ASP A 102 8.60 -26.04 -1.94
C ASP A 102 7.64 -25.05 -1.25
N LEU A 103 6.49 -25.56 -0.79
CA LEU A 103 5.63 -24.81 0.12
C LEU A 103 6.14 -25.01 1.54
N VAL A 104 6.31 -23.93 2.27
CA VAL A 104 6.80 -23.96 3.65
C VAL A 104 5.87 -23.21 4.56
N THR A 105 5.79 -23.68 5.80
CA THR A 105 5.19 -22.90 6.87
C THR A 105 6.24 -22.47 7.88
N PHE A 106 6.09 -21.24 8.36
CA PHE A 106 7.04 -20.62 9.28
C PHE A 106 6.37 -19.61 10.19
N ALA A 107 7.01 -19.35 11.32
CA ALA A 107 6.59 -18.32 12.26
C ALA A 107 7.83 -17.65 12.86
N SER A 108 7.81 -16.32 12.94
CA SER A 108 8.88 -15.50 13.47
C SER A 108 8.32 -14.35 14.33
N ALA A 109 9.19 -13.50 14.87
CA ALA A 109 8.74 -12.25 15.49
C ALA A 109 8.03 -11.34 14.48
N THR A 110 8.52 -11.29 13.24
CA THR A 110 7.94 -10.47 12.17
C THR A 110 6.53 -10.95 11.80
N THR A 111 6.33 -12.26 11.60
CA THR A 111 5.00 -12.78 11.26
C THR A 111 3.98 -12.54 12.38
N ARG A 112 4.41 -12.65 13.64
CA ARG A 112 3.57 -12.32 14.81
C ARG A 112 3.13 -10.87 14.81
N ASN A 113 4.03 -9.95 14.49
CA ASN A 113 3.72 -8.53 14.44
C ASN A 113 2.75 -8.20 13.29
N ILE A 114 2.95 -8.78 12.11
CA ILE A 114 2.04 -8.62 10.96
C ILE A 114 0.63 -9.10 11.34
N LEU A 115 0.52 -10.31 11.89
CA LEU A 115 -0.79 -10.86 12.29
C LEU A 115 -1.47 -10.04 13.38
N ALA A 116 -0.71 -9.54 14.36
CA ALA A 116 -1.25 -8.68 15.41
C ALA A 116 -1.81 -7.36 14.83
N GLN A 117 -1.12 -6.75 13.87
CA GLN A 117 -1.60 -5.55 13.18
C GLN A 117 -2.85 -5.81 12.34
N GLU A 118 -2.98 -7.01 11.78
CA GLU A 118 -4.17 -7.46 11.04
C GLU A 118 -5.32 -7.94 11.95
N GLY A 119 -5.16 -7.92 13.28
CA GLY A 119 -6.18 -8.41 14.22
C GLY A 119 -6.38 -9.94 14.19
N LYS A 120 -5.39 -10.69 13.69
CA LYS A 120 -5.41 -12.15 13.58
C LYS A 120 -4.65 -12.80 14.74
N ASN A 121 -4.80 -14.12 14.90
CA ASN A 121 -4.06 -14.88 15.92
C ASN A 121 -2.55 -14.82 15.62
N PRO A 122 -1.72 -14.21 16.49
CA PRO A 122 -0.29 -14.05 16.22
C PRO A 122 0.48 -15.39 16.23
N HIS A 123 -0.06 -16.43 16.85
CA HIS A 123 0.59 -17.74 16.92
C HIS A 123 0.41 -18.60 15.66
N SER A 124 -0.36 -18.12 14.69
CA SER A 124 -0.58 -18.85 13.45
C SER A 124 0.63 -18.74 12.51
N GLY A 125 0.96 -19.85 11.84
CA GLY A 125 2.07 -19.91 10.88
C GLY A 125 1.68 -19.36 9.50
N PHE A 126 2.61 -18.66 8.85
CA PHE A 126 2.47 -18.26 7.45
C PHE A 126 2.75 -19.45 6.56
N ILE A 127 2.05 -19.56 5.43
CA ILE A 127 2.42 -20.45 4.34
C ILE A 127 2.85 -19.64 3.11
N LYS A 128 3.99 -20.00 2.51
CA LYS A 128 4.54 -19.38 1.28
C LYS A 128 5.31 -20.41 0.46
N ARG A 129 5.58 -20.08 -0.80
CA ARG A 129 6.45 -20.86 -1.70
C ARG A 129 7.87 -20.34 -1.68
N ILE A 130 8.86 -21.22 -1.62
CA ILE A 130 10.27 -20.86 -1.79
C ILE A 130 10.56 -20.53 -3.25
N ILE A 131 11.09 -19.34 -3.48
CA ILE A 131 11.46 -18.82 -4.80
C ILE A 131 12.98 -18.68 -4.95
N GLY A 132 13.67 -18.31 -3.87
CA GLY A 132 15.14 -18.26 -3.82
C GLY A 132 15.68 -19.05 -2.64
N VAL A 133 16.72 -19.84 -2.88
CA VAL A 133 17.48 -20.60 -1.87
C VAL A 133 18.85 -19.95 -1.63
N PRO A 134 19.60 -20.33 -0.59
CA PRO A 134 20.93 -19.77 -0.34
C PRO A 134 21.83 -19.78 -1.59
N GLY A 135 22.39 -18.61 -1.91
CA GLY A 135 23.23 -18.42 -3.10
C GLY A 135 22.50 -17.88 -4.32
N ASP A 136 21.17 -17.94 -4.38
CA ASP A 136 20.41 -17.32 -5.46
C ASP A 136 20.41 -15.79 -5.37
N THR A 137 20.32 -15.14 -6.53
CA THR A 137 19.96 -13.73 -6.67
C THR A 137 18.54 -13.64 -7.21
N ILE A 138 17.66 -12.91 -6.53
CA ILE A 138 16.29 -12.63 -6.96
C ILE A 138 16.17 -11.18 -7.39
N GLU A 139 15.55 -10.94 -8.53
CA GLU A 139 15.23 -9.61 -9.04
C GLU A 139 13.78 -9.61 -9.53
N LEU A 140 13.08 -8.49 -9.35
CA LEU A 140 11.76 -8.27 -9.93
C LEU A 140 11.88 -7.31 -11.10
N ARG A 141 11.26 -7.67 -12.23
CA ARG A 141 11.26 -6.86 -13.43
C ARG A 141 9.95 -7.00 -14.16
N ASP A 142 9.23 -5.89 -14.29
CA ASP A 142 8.03 -5.80 -15.11
C ASP A 142 6.95 -6.84 -14.77
N GLY A 143 6.77 -7.11 -13.48
CA GLY A 143 5.80 -8.10 -12.99
C GLY A 143 6.31 -9.55 -12.97
N TYR A 144 7.55 -9.81 -13.37
CA TYR A 144 8.18 -11.14 -13.38
C TYR A 144 9.26 -11.27 -12.31
N VAL A 145 9.44 -12.51 -11.85
CA VAL A 145 10.57 -12.89 -11.00
C VAL A 145 11.71 -13.41 -11.86
N LEU A 146 12.89 -12.83 -11.71
CA LEU A 146 14.13 -13.33 -12.27
C LEU A 146 14.94 -14.00 -11.14
N LYS A 147 15.43 -15.21 -11.40
CA LYS A 147 16.37 -15.91 -10.55
C LYS A 147 17.69 -16.07 -11.27
N ASN A 148 18.76 -15.56 -10.68
CA ASN A 148 20.11 -15.55 -11.27
C ASN A 148 20.10 -14.97 -12.70
N GLY A 149 19.34 -13.88 -12.90
CA GLY A 149 19.21 -13.18 -14.18
C GLY A 149 18.26 -13.83 -15.19
N THR A 150 17.67 -14.99 -14.89
CA THR A 150 16.75 -15.69 -15.81
C THR A 150 15.31 -15.60 -15.30
N PRO A 151 14.33 -15.20 -16.14
CA PRO A 151 12.91 -15.24 -15.78
C PRO A 151 12.46 -16.63 -15.34
N LEU A 152 11.73 -16.72 -14.24
CA LEU A 152 11.21 -17.97 -13.72
C LEU A 152 9.89 -18.36 -14.43
N PRO A 153 9.71 -19.63 -14.84
CA PRO A 153 8.41 -20.14 -15.20
C PRO A 153 7.58 -20.40 -13.93
N GLU A 154 6.44 -19.74 -13.82
CA GLU A 154 5.61 -19.74 -12.61
C GLU A 154 4.19 -20.21 -12.93
N PRO A 155 3.98 -21.52 -13.18
CA PRO A 155 2.65 -22.06 -13.51
C PRO A 155 1.68 -22.01 -12.31
N TYR A 156 2.21 -21.90 -11.10
CA TYR A 156 1.47 -21.93 -9.84
C TYR A 156 0.87 -20.58 -9.41
N ILE A 157 1.07 -19.50 -10.18
CA ILE A 157 0.47 -18.18 -9.88
C ILE A 157 -0.81 -17.97 -10.66
N ASN A 158 -1.70 -17.12 -10.13
CA ASN A 158 -3.02 -16.88 -10.75
C ASN A 158 -2.91 -16.21 -12.14
N THR A 159 -2.11 -15.15 -12.23
CA THR A 159 -1.95 -14.35 -13.46
C THR A 159 -0.47 -14.14 -13.75
N PRO A 160 -0.04 -14.21 -15.02
CA PRO A 160 1.31 -13.80 -15.38
C PRO A 160 1.52 -12.33 -15.04
N ARG A 161 2.78 -11.89 -14.98
CA ARG A 161 3.12 -10.47 -14.82
C ARG A 161 2.48 -9.80 -13.59
N SER A 162 2.36 -10.52 -12.49
CA SER A 162 1.64 -10.06 -11.29
C SER A 162 2.56 -9.73 -10.11
N THR A 163 3.89 -9.80 -10.30
CA THR A 163 4.88 -9.72 -9.23
C THR A 163 5.67 -8.44 -9.29
N TYR A 164 5.16 -7.43 -8.60
CA TYR A 164 5.81 -6.12 -8.46
C TYR A 164 6.44 -6.00 -7.09
N GLY A 165 7.42 -5.10 -6.99
CA GLY A 165 8.26 -4.87 -5.84
C GLY A 165 7.54 -4.27 -4.64
N GLY A 166 8.20 -4.44 -3.49
CA GLY A 166 7.77 -3.94 -2.19
C GLY A 166 8.90 -3.21 -1.46
N SER A 167 8.69 -2.97 -0.16
CA SER A 167 9.63 -2.22 0.68
C SER A 167 11.00 -2.87 0.83
N THR A 168 11.08 -4.20 0.84
CA THR A 168 12.35 -4.95 0.96
C THR A 168 12.97 -5.26 -0.39
N LEU A 169 12.17 -5.65 -1.38
CA LEU A 169 12.62 -5.90 -2.74
C LEU A 169 11.85 -5.00 -3.73
N PRO A 170 12.34 -3.78 -4.00
CA PRO A 170 11.82 -2.96 -5.10
C PRO A 170 12.10 -3.60 -6.46
N ASP A 171 11.30 -3.27 -7.47
CA ASP A 171 11.61 -3.60 -8.86
C ASP A 171 13.00 -3.08 -9.27
N CYS A 172 13.61 -3.77 -10.24
CA CYS A 172 14.90 -3.39 -10.82
C CYS A 172 16.04 -3.30 -9.80
N ARG A 173 15.96 -4.07 -8.70
CA ARG A 173 17.04 -4.21 -7.73
C ARG A 173 17.26 -5.70 -7.42
N PRO A 174 18.48 -6.22 -7.58
CA PRO A 174 18.78 -7.59 -7.21
C PRO A 174 18.93 -7.74 -5.68
N LEU A 175 18.49 -8.88 -5.15
CA LEU A 175 18.63 -9.30 -3.77
C LEU A 175 19.30 -10.67 -3.71
N GLN A 176 20.44 -10.74 -3.02
CA GLN A 176 21.17 -11.98 -2.79
C GLN A 176 20.58 -12.72 -1.59
N VAL A 177 20.24 -14.00 -1.77
CA VAL A 177 19.77 -14.87 -0.68
C VAL A 177 20.98 -15.43 0.07
N GLY A 178 21.08 -15.11 1.36
CA GLY A 178 22.22 -15.49 2.20
C GLY A 178 22.17 -16.95 2.69
N PRO A 179 23.27 -17.45 3.29
CA PRO A 179 23.30 -18.77 3.92
C PRO A 179 22.21 -18.94 4.98
N GLY A 180 21.48 -20.07 4.92
CA GLY A 180 20.41 -20.38 5.87
C GLY A 180 19.16 -19.49 5.75
N GLN A 181 19.03 -18.72 4.67
CA GLN A 181 17.89 -17.86 4.40
C GLN A 181 17.18 -18.28 3.11
N TYR A 182 15.90 -17.90 2.98
CA TYR A 182 15.08 -18.20 1.83
C TYR A 182 14.25 -16.98 1.44
N PHE A 183 14.11 -16.75 0.14
CA PHE A 183 13.18 -15.77 -0.40
C PHE A 183 11.87 -16.48 -0.76
N VAL A 184 10.76 -16.05 -0.16
CA VAL A 184 9.47 -16.72 -0.30
C VAL A 184 8.41 -15.76 -0.85
N LEU A 185 7.52 -16.27 -1.70
CA LEU A 185 6.37 -15.53 -2.23
C LEU A 185 5.07 -16.28 -1.99
N GLY A 186 3.97 -15.54 -1.90
CA GLY A 186 2.65 -16.14 -2.07
C GLY A 186 2.38 -16.39 -3.55
N ASP A 187 1.62 -17.43 -3.86
CA ASP A 187 1.21 -17.73 -5.23
C ASP A 187 0.19 -16.71 -5.75
N ASN A 188 -0.60 -16.14 -4.85
CA ASN A 188 -1.42 -14.98 -5.15
C ASN A 188 -0.62 -13.69 -4.92
N ARG A 189 0.17 -13.34 -5.94
CA ARG A 189 1.12 -12.23 -5.92
C ARG A 189 0.50 -10.88 -5.54
N LYS A 190 -0.77 -10.66 -5.86
CA LYS A 190 -1.45 -9.37 -5.65
C LYS A 190 -1.89 -9.13 -4.20
N VAL A 191 -2.07 -10.18 -3.39
CA VAL A 191 -2.56 -10.08 -2.00
C VAL A 191 -1.72 -10.92 -1.03
N SER A 192 -0.41 -10.85 -1.20
CA SER A 192 0.53 -11.64 -0.40
C SER A 192 1.51 -10.74 0.36
N SER A 193 1.44 -10.79 1.69
CA SER A 193 2.49 -10.31 2.60
C SER A 193 3.64 -11.34 2.61
N ASP A 194 4.69 -11.06 1.85
CA ASP A 194 5.80 -11.97 1.59
C ASP A 194 7.17 -11.27 1.53
N SER A 195 8.23 -11.96 1.09
CA SER A 195 9.60 -11.45 1.13
C SER A 195 9.85 -10.14 0.37
N ARG A 196 8.90 -9.68 -0.45
CA ARG A 196 8.97 -8.36 -1.10
C ARG A 196 8.82 -7.20 -0.13
N PHE A 197 8.12 -7.40 0.98
CA PHE A 197 7.72 -6.36 1.94
C PHE A 197 8.39 -6.56 3.31
N GLU A 198 7.74 -6.16 4.42
CA GLU A 198 8.33 -6.22 5.77
C GLU A 198 8.77 -7.61 6.24
N LEU A 199 8.28 -8.70 5.61
CA LEU A 199 8.69 -10.06 5.95
C LEU A 199 10.19 -10.27 5.68
N GLY A 200 10.68 -9.77 4.54
CA GLY A 200 12.04 -10.02 4.07
C GLY A 200 12.39 -11.50 3.93
N LEU A 201 13.69 -11.83 4.09
CA LEU A 201 14.18 -13.19 3.99
C LEU A 201 13.78 -14.04 5.21
N VAL A 202 13.38 -15.28 4.97
CA VAL A 202 12.95 -16.24 6.00
C VAL A 202 14.14 -17.11 6.42
N SER A 203 14.36 -17.25 7.73
CA SER A 203 15.40 -18.12 8.30
C SER A 203 15.01 -19.59 8.22
N ASP A 204 15.96 -20.49 7.91
CA ASP A 204 15.77 -21.95 7.98
C ASP A 204 15.24 -22.41 9.33
N GLN A 205 15.60 -21.71 10.41
CA GLN A 205 15.21 -22.04 11.78
C GLN A 205 13.74 -21.74 12.08
N ASP A 206 13.14 -20.82 11.35
CA ASP A 206 11.74 -20.42 11.53
C ASP A 206 10.78 -21.37 10.78
N ILE A 207 11.30 -22.17 9.85
CA ILE A 207 10.52 -23.08 9.01
C ILE A 207 10.17 -24.35 9.78
N SER A 208 8.87 -24.59 9.94
CA SER A 208 8.32 -25.68 10.75
C SER A 208 7.78 -26.85 9.92
N PHE A 209 7.27 -26.59 8.71
CA PHE A 209 6.74 -27.63 7.83
C PHE A 209 7.10 -27.37 6.37
N ILE A 210 7.16 -28.45 5.58
CA ILE A 210 7.45 -28.43 4.14
C ILE A 210 6.48 -29.35 3.38
N LEU A 211 6.00 -28.89 2.24
CA LEU A 211 5.43 -29.72 1.19
C LEU A 211 6.28 -29.60 -0.09
N PRO A 212 7.07 -30.64 -0.43
CA PRO A 212 7.98 -30.60 -1.56
C PRO A 212 7.29 -30.31 -2.89
N TYR A 213 7.93 -29.57 -3.79
CA TYR A 213 7.37 -29.21 -5.10
C TYR A 213 6.89 -30.44 -5.91
N SER A 214 7.65 -31.54 -5.86
CA SER A 214 7.31 -32.81 -6.52
C SER A 214 6.06 -33.50 -5.95
N GLU A 215 5.65 -33.15 -4.73
CA GLU A 215 4.50 -33.74 -4.03
C GLU A 215 3.25 -32.85 -4.04
N GLN A 216 3.28 -31.77 -4.82
CA GLN A 216 2.17 -30.82 -4.98
C GLN A 216 1.22 -31.20 -6.13
N SER A 217 1.20 -32.47 -6.55
CA SER A 217 0.41 -32.96 -7.69
C SER A 217 -1.08 -32.64 -7.60
N SER A 218 -1.64 -32.63 -6.38
CA SER A 218 -3.04 -32.28 -6.13
C SER A 218 -3.39 -30.84 -6.51
N TYR A 219 -2.40 -29.97 -6.67
CA TYR A 219 -2.58 -28.56 -7.03
C TYR A 219 -2.20 -28.27 -8.48
N GLN A 220 -1.47 -29.17 -9.14
CA GLN A 220 -0.98 -28.96 -10.52
C GLN A 220 -2.12 -28.81 -11.53
N SER A 221 -3.29 -29.40 -11.27
CA SER A 221 -4.48 -29.22 -12.12
C SER A 221 -5.03 -27.78 -12.08
N LEU A 222 -4.63 -26.98 -11.09
CA LEU A 222 -5.01 -25.58 -10.93
C LEU A 222 -3.96 -24.63 -11.53
N TRP A 223 -2.83 -25.16 -11.98
CA TRP A 223 -1.75 -24.36 -12.52
C TRP A 223 -2.07 -23.95 -13.96
N ARG A 224 -1.71 -22.71 -14.29
CA ARG A 224 -1.84 -22.16 -15.64
C ARG A 224 -0.67 -22.62 -16.51
N ASP A 225 -0.84 -22.50 -17.82
CA ASP A 225 0.27 -22.62 -18.77
C ASP A 225 1.10 -21.31 -18.79
N PRO A 226 2.40 -21.34 -18.44
CA PRO A 226 3.26 -20.17 -18.48
C PRO A 226 4.02 -20.02 -19.81
N SER A 227 3.78 -20.88 -20.81
CA SER A 227 4.58 -20.96 -22.04
C SER A 227 4.63 -19.66 -22.85
N ARG A 228 3.59 -18.82 -22.75
CA ARG A 228 3.45 -17.56 -23.49
C ARG A 228 3.68 -16.31 -22.63
N ASP A 229 4.12 -16.48 -21.39
CA ASP A 229 4.27 -15.37 -20.45
C ASP A 229 5.21 -14.28 -20.95
N GLN A 230 6.28 -14.67 -21.67
CA GLN A 230 7.27 -13.74 -22.18
C GLN A 230 6.73 -12.80 -23.26
N GLU A 231 5.61 -13.15 -23.91
CA GLU A 231 4.99 -12.29 -24.93
C GLU A 231 4.38 -11.02 -24.32
N LEU A 232 4.09 -11.02 -23.01
CA LEU A 232 3.48 -9.88 -22.32
C LEU A 232 4.52 -8.88 -21.79
N VAL A 233 5.81 -9.23 -21.81
CA VAL A 233 6.90 -8.39 -21.30
C VAL A 233 6.94 -7.05 -22.05
N GLY A 234 7.00 -5.96 -21.31
CA GLY A 234 7.06 -4.59 -21.84
C GLY A 234 5.76 -4.08 -22.46
N THR A 235 4.66 -4.82 -22.38
CA THR A 235 3.38 -4.39 -23.00
C THR A 235 2.73 -3.29 -22.14
N PRO A 236 2.55 -2.04 -22.62
CA PRO A 236 1.90 -0.99 -21.85
C PRO A 236 0.38 -1.23 -21.84
N THR A 237 -0.21 -1.38 -20.66
CA THR A 237 -1.65 -1.66 -20.49
C THR A 237 -2.39 -0.61 -19.68
N LEU A 238 -1.70 0.43 -19.17
CA LEU A 238 -2.30 1.40 -18.26
C LEU A 238 -3.14 2.42 -19.00
N ASN A 239 -4.45 2.39 -18.78
CA ASN A 239 -5.35 3.47 -19.14
C ASN A 239 -5.61 4.35 -17.91
N THR A 240 -5.12 5.59 -17.94
CA THR A 240 -5.23 6.51 -16.79
C THR A 240 -6.68 6.87 -16.46
N ASN A 241 -7.54 7.01 -17.47
CA ASN A 241 -8.95 7.36 -17.27
C ASN A 241 -9.71 6.20 -16.65
N GLU A 242 -9.36 4.95 -17.01
CA GLU A 242 -9.89 3.76 -16.37
C GLU A 242 -9.40 3.65 -14.92
N PHE A 243 -8.11 3.91 -14.67
CA PHE A 243 -7.56 3.93 -13.32
C PHE A 243 -8.29 4.92 -12.40
N TYR A 244 -8.55 6.14 -12.87
CA TYR A 244 -9.30 7.13 -12.09
C TYR A 244 -10.72 6.68 -11.73
N ARG A 245 -11.35 5.77 -12.50
CA ARG A 245 -12.68 5.24 -12.14
C ARG A 245 -12.66 4.36 -10.90
N TYR A 246 -11.52 3.76 -10.55
CA TYR A 246 -11.36 3.04 -9.29
C TYR A 246 -11.22 3.99 -8.08
N LEU A 247 -10.95 5.28 -8.30
CA LEU A 247 -10.70 6.28 -7.26
C LEU A 247 -11.85 7.30 -7.17
N THR A 248 -13.04 6.83 -6.81
CA THR A 248 -14.29 7.62 -6.88
C THR A 248 -14.30 8.88 -6.02
N ASN A 249 -13.47 8.95 -4.98
CA ASN A 249 -13.41 10.08 -4.05
C ASN A 249 -12.39 11.14 -4.48
N LEU A 250 -11.60 10.89 -5.51
CA LEU A 250 -10.52 11.78 -5.96
C LEU A 250 -10.83 12.35 -7.33
N ARG A 251 -10.63 13.66 -7.48
CA ARG A 251 -10.81 14.38 -8.73
C ARG A 251 -9.48 14.52 -9.47
N PRO A 252 -9.36 14.03 -10.71
CA PRO A 252 -8.14 14.23 -11.50
C PRO A 252 -7.90 15.71 -11.80
N THR A 253 -6.68 16.21 -11.59
CA THR A 253 -6.30 17.59 -11.93
C THR A 253 -5.08 17.66 -12.86
N PRO A 254 -5.07 18.58 -13.84
CA PRO A 254 -3.91 18.78 -14.71
C PRO A 254 -2.65 19.23 -13.96
N LYS A 255 -2.80 20.07 -12.92
CA LYS A 255 -1.67 20.57 -12.12
C LYS A 255 -0.94 19.43 -11.40
N LEU A 256 -1.66 18.58 -10.68
CA LEU A 256 -1.04 17.44 -10.01
C LEU A 256 -0.46 16.45 -11.02
N SER A 257 -1.09 16.27 -12.18
CA SER A 257 -0.53 15.40 -13.24
C SER A 257 0.80 15.95 -13.79
N GLN A 258 0.90 17.28 -13.97
CA GLN A 258 2.15 17.95 -14.34
C GLN A 258 3.20 17.83 -13.23
N SER A 259 2.79 17.94 -11.97
CA SER A 259 3.66 17.77 -10.80
C SER A 259 4.26 16.37 -10.75
N SER A 260 3.40 15.35 -10.83
CA SER A 260 3.80 13.94 -10.93
C SER A 260 4.76 13.69 -12.08
N ALA A 261 4.56 14.35 -13.24
CA ALA A 261 5.43 14.20 -14.39
C ALA A 261 6.84 14.78 -14.16
N ARG A 262 6.95 15.93 -13.48
CA ARG A 262 8.25 16.51 -13.10
C ARG A 262 8.96 15.61 -12.10
N ARG A 263 8.22 15.10 -11.11
CA ARG A 263 8.74 14.20 -10.09
C ARG A 263 9.23 12.88 -10.68
N ALA A 264 8.44 12.26 -11.56
CA ALA A 264 8.82 11.07 -12.32
C ALA A 264 10.11 11.28 -13.13
N GLN A 265 10.23 12.42 -13.82
CA GLN A 265 11.43 12.74 -14.60
C GLN A 265 12.68 12.88 -13.70
N ALA A 266 12.54 13.51 -12.53
CA ALA A 266 13.64 13.66 -11.59
C ALA A 266 14.11 12.30 -11.04
N LEU A 267 13.17 11.41 -10.70
CA LEU A 267 13.45 10.06 -10.22
C LEU A 267 14.13 9.18 -11.28
N LEU A 268 13.73 9.30 -12.54
CA LEU A 268 14.41 8.61 -13.65
C LEU A 268 15.85 9.10 -13.84
N THR A 269 16.08 10.40 -13.68
CA THR A 269 17.41 11.00 -13.86
C THR A 269 18.33 10.63 -12.70
N ASN A 270 17.80 10.65 -11.48
CA ASN A 270 18.52 10.27 -10.27
C ASN A 270 17.53 9.68 -9.24
N PRO A 271 17.56 8.36 -8.99
CA PRO A 271 16.69 7.73 -7.99
C PRO A 271 16.88 8.28 -6.56
N LYS A 272 18.01 8.94 -6.27
CA LYS A 272 18.31 9.60 -5.00
C LYS A 272 18.16 11.12 -5.06
N THR A 273 17.34 11.63 -5.99
CA THR A 273 17.11 13.06 -6.16
C THR A 273 16.54 13.71 -4.89
N THR A 274 16.99 14.94 -4.60
CA THR A 274 16.43 15.79 -3.54
C THR A 274 15.21 16.59 -3.99
N TYR A 275 14.85 16.51 -5.28
CA TYR A 275 13.68 17.18 -5.83
C TYR A 275 12.39 16.50 -5.34
N SER A 276 11.83 16.98 -4.23
CA SER A 276 10.75 16.31 -3.49
C SER A 276 9.36 16.47 -4.13
N MET A 277 8.38 15.74 -3.60
CA MET A 277 6.96 15.91 -3.93
C MET A 277 6.51 17.36 -3.69
N GLU A 278 6.84 17.93 -2.52
CA GLU A 278 6.46 19.28 -2.13
C GLU A 278 6.99 20.30 -3.14
N GLN A 279 8.27 20.18 -3.50
CA GLN A 279 8.86 21.07 -4.50
C GLN A 279 8.16 20.92 -5.86
N ALA A 280 7.88 19.68 -6.28
CA ALA A 280 7.20 19.43 -7.55
C ALA A 280 5.78 19.99 -7.60
N ILE A 281 5.08 20.03 -6.46
CA ILE A 281 3.70 20.56 -6.35
C ILE A 281 3.73 22.09 -6.29
N LEU A 282 4.68 22.68 -5.56
CA LEU A 282 4.91 24.12 -5.52
C LEU A 282 5.23 24.68 -6.92
N ASP A 283 6.08 23.98 -7.67
CA ASP A 283 6.54 24.31 -9.02
C ASP A 283 5.42 24.43 -10.08
N VAL A 284 4.25 23.81 -9.82
CA VAL A 284 3.06 23.89 -10.69
C VAL A 284 2.01 24.85 -10.14
N GLY A 285 2.33 25.58 -9.07
CA GLY A 285 1.44 26.54 -8.42
C GLY A 285 0.19 25.88 -7.84
N TYR A 286 0.35 24.71 -7.23
CA TYR A 286 -0.69 24.05 -6.43
C TYR A 286 -0.32 24.20 -4.95
N SER A 287 -1.21 24.76 -4.14
CA SER A 287 -0.89 25.28 -2.79
C SER A 287 -2.05 25.11 -1.82
N ASN A 288 -1.80 25.34 -0.52
CA ASN A 288 -2.76 25.22 0.57
C ASN A 288 -3.35 23.81 0.69
N VAL A 289 -2.48 22.82 0.66
CA VAL A 289 -2.89 21.44 0.49
C VAL A 289 -2.22 20.45 1.43
N ILE A 290 -2.97 19.42 1.82
CA ILE A 290 -2.46 18.17 2.36
C ILE A 290 -1.91 17.37 1.19
N LEU A 291 -0.68 16.85 1.33
CA LEU A 291 0.06 16.23 0.24
C LEU A 291 0.26 14.74 0.47
N GLY A 292 0.08 13.96 -0.59
CA GLY A 292 0.39 12.53 -0.63
C GLY A 292 1.10 12.16 -1.93
N GLU A 293 1.96 11.14 -1.87
CA GLU A 293 2.70 10.61 -3.02
C GLU A 293 2.68 9.09 -2.97
N PHE A 294 2.43 8.48 -4.12
CA PHE A 294 2.80 7.10 -4.37
C PHE A 294 3.68 7.00 -5.60
N ILE A 295 4.66 6.11 -5.55
CA ILE A 295 5.58 5.82 -6.64
C ILE A 295 5.59 4.30 -6.82
N THR A 296 5.38 3.85 -8.05
CA THR A 296 5.55 2.44 -8.40
C THR A 296 6.28 2.27 -9.72
N TYR A 297 6.80 1.07 -9.95
CA TYR A 297 7.61 0.73 -11.12
C TYR A 297 7.05 -0.51 -11.82
N GLY A 298 7.13 -0.54 -13.14
CA GLY A 298 6.58 -1.60 -13.98
C GLY A 298 5.40 -1.13 -14.82
N HIS A 299 4.97 -1.95 -15.77
CA HIS A 299 3.76 -1.65 -16.54
C HIS A 299 2.58 -2.42 -15.97
N TYR A 300 1.45 -1.73 -15.83
CA TYR A 300 0.25 -2.23 -15.18
C TYR A 300 -0.96 -2.00 -16.07
N SER A 301 -1.98 -2.84 -16.00
CA SER A 301 -3.34 -2.41 -16.32
C SER A 301 -3.88 -1.44 -15.27
N ALA A 302 -5.00 -0.76 -15.55
CA ALA A 302 -5.65 0.10 -14.55
C ALA A 302 -6.04 -0.67 -13.28
N GLU A 303 -6.63 -1.85 -13.43
CA GLU A 303 -6.99 -2.74 -12.33
C GLU A 303 -5.74 -3.21 -11.56
N GLU A 304 -4.69 -3.61 -12.27
CA GLU A 304 -3.45 -4.09 -11.65
C GLU A 304 -2.76 -3.02 -10.82
N LEU A 305 -2.70 -1.79 -11.33
CA LEU A 305 -2.15 -0.67 -10.60
C LEU A 305 -2.97 -0.42 -9.34
N TYR A 306 -4.30 -0.36 -9.45
CA TYR A 306 -5.17 -0.13 -8.31
C TYR A 306 -5.00 -1.20 -7.22
N GLN A 307 -5.03 -2.48 -7.59
CA GLN A 307 -4.83 -3.58 -6.65
C GLN A 307 -3.43 -3.57 -6.04
N ASN A 308 -2.38 -3.25 -6.81
CA ASN A 308 -1.03 -3.12 -6.29
C ASN A 308 -0.94 -2.00 -5.24
N LEU A 309 -1.50 -0.82 -5.51
CA LEU A 309 -1.47 0.31 -4.57
C LEU A 309 -2.25 -0.03 -3.29
N LEU A 310 -3.36 -0.76 -3.38
CA LEU A 310 -4.12 -1.22 -2.21
C LEU A 310 -3.41 -2.29 -1.38
N SER A 311 -2.51 -3.07 -1.99
CA SER A 311 -1.71 -4.07 -1.26
C SER A 311 -0.65 -3.43 -0.36
N GLN A 312 -0.29 -2.17 -0.61
CA GLN A 312 0.65 -1.41 0.19
C GLN A 312 -0.10 -0.64 1.27
N SER A 313 0.01 -1.05 2.54
CA SER A 313 -0.79 -0.52 3.65
C SER A 313 -0.81 1.01 3.75
N ASN A 314 0.35 1.66 3.69
CA ASN A 314 0.45 3.13 3.75
C ASN A 314 -0.23 3.82 2.55
N THR A 315 -0.02 3.28 1.34
CA THR A 315 -0.61 3.80 0.11
C THR A 315 -2.13 3.61 0.12
N ALA A 316 -2.59 2.45 0.57
CA ALA A 316 -4.01 2.14 0.72
C ALA A 316 -4.70 3.08 1.71
N GLN A 317 -4.04 3.41 2.83
CA GLN A 317 -4.53 4.40 3.79
C GLN A 317 -4.62 5.79 3.17
N GLN A 318 -3.59 6.21 2.42
CA GLN A 318 -3.60 7.50 1.72
C GLN A 318 -4.74 7.59 0.69
N LEU A 319 -4.89 6.60 -0.18
CA LEU A 319 -5.94 6.61 -1.22
C LEU A 319 -7.37 6.54 -0.66
N LYS A 320 -7.54 6.05 0.57
CA LYS A 320 -8.84 5.99 1.27
C LYS A 320 -9.08 7.19 2.19
N ASN A 321 -8.07 8.04 2.43
CA ASN A 321 -8.21 9.17 3.32
C ASN A 321 -9.08 10.26 2.66
N SER A 322 -10.15 10.66 3.34
CA SER A 322 -11.05 11.74 2.94
C SER A 322 -10.42 13.13 2.94
N ASP A 323 -9.23 13.27 3.55
CA ASP A 323 -8.50 14.52 3.53
C ASP A 323 -7.98 14.88 2.12
N TYR A 324 -7.89 13.92 1.20
CA TYR A 324 -7.49 14.16 -0.18
C TYR A 324 -8.70 14.28 -1.11
N ASP A 325 -8.72 15.33 -1.92
CA ASP A 325 -9.81 15.65 -2.85
C ASP A 325 -9.40 15.49 -4.32
N ASP A 326 -8.11 15.69 -4.60
CA ASP A 326 -7.55 15.76 -5.95
C ASP A 326 -6.44 14.72 -6.13
N ILE A 327 -6.28 14.25 -7.37
CA ILE A 327 -5.19 13.37 -7.78
C ILE A 327 -4.59 13.83 -9.11
N GLY A 328 -3.31 13.55 -9.32
CA GLY A 328 -2.70 13.60 -10.64
C GLY A 328 -1.70 12.48 -10.83
N LEU A 329 -1.81 11.80 -11.97
CA LEU A 329 -0.96 10.67 -12.32
C LEU A 329 -0.03 11.03 -13.48
N ALA A 330 1.20 10.56 -13.42
CA ALA A 330 2.13 10.59 -14.55
C ALA A 330 2.83 9.26 -14.72
N ILE A 331 3.03 8.89 -15.99
CA ILE A 331 3.74 7.69 -16.40
C ILE A 331 4.93 8.13 -17.23
N LYS A 332 6.12 7.65 -16.88
CA LYS A 332 7.34 7.90 -17.65
C LYS A 332 8.08 6.58 -17.87
N THR A 333 8.51 6.34 -19.09
CA THR A 333 9.36 5.19 -19.42
C THR A 333 10.82 5.64 -19.38
N GLY A 334 11.69 4.80 -18.82
CA GLY A 334 13.12 5.06 -18.76
C GLY A 334 13.88 3.85 -18.24
N GLU A 335 15.09 4.09 -17.75
CA GLU A 335 15.93 3.06 -17.15
C GLU A 335 16.17 3.39 -15.69
N VAL A 336 15.98 2.41 -14.80
CA VAL A 336 16.26 2.54 -13.36
C VAL A 336 17.23 1.43 -12.98
N ASN A 337 18.44 1.76 -12.51
CA ASN A 337 19.47 0.78 -12.15
C ASN A 337 19.79 -0.26 -13.26
N GLY A 338 19.87 0.13 -14.53
CA GLY A 338 20.17 -0.82 -15.63
C GLY A 338 18.95 -1.61 -16.14
N CYS A 339 17.74 -1.28 -15.65
CA CYS A 339 16.51 -2.00 -15.94
C CYS A 339 15.51 -1.06 -16.66
N PRO A 340 15.17 -1.34 -17.92
CA PRO A 340 14.13 -0.61 -18.64
C PRO A 340 12.77 -0.82 -17.96
N THR A 341 12.14 0.26 -17.51
CA THR A 341 10.88 0.18 -16.76
C THR A 341 10.04 1.44 -16.93
N GLN A 342 8.76 1.35 -16.57
CA GLN A 342 7.89 2.50 -16.38
C GLN A 342 7.91 2.92 -14.92
N ILE A 343 8.08 4.21 -14.65
CA ILE A 343 7.79 4.80 -13.35
C ILE A 343 6.41 5.45 -13.42
N ILE A 344 5.60 5.17 -12.42
CA ILE A 344 4.27 5.74 -12.24
C ILE A 344 4.31 6.53 -10.94
N VAL A 345 4.03 7.83 -11.04
CA VAL A 345 3.97 8.74 -9.90
C VAL A 345 2.55 9.28 -9.80
N GLY A 346 1.96 9.18 -8.62
CA GLY A 346 0.68 9.79 -8.29
C GLY A 346 0.84 10.77 -7.14
N HIS A 347 0.45 12.02 -7.36
CA HIS A 347 0.36 13.04 -6.32
C HIS A 347 -1.09 13.24 -5.92
N LEU A 348 -1.32 13.32 -4.61
CA LEU A 348 -2.61 13.58 -3.98
C LEU A 348 -2.59 15.00 -3.40
N GLY A 349 -3.72 15.70 -3.52
CA GLY A 349 -3.93 17.02 -2.99
C GLY A 349 -5.24 17.08 -2.21
N GLY A 350 -5.18 17.53 -0.97
CA GLY A 350 -6.34 17.77 -0.12
C GLY A 350 -6.43 19.24 0.26
N TYR A 351 -7.62 19.83 0.40
CA TYR A 351 -7.68 21.24 0.82
C TYR A 351 -7.28 21.42 2.30
N LEU A 352 -6.22 22.20 2.58
CA LEU A 352 -5.86 22.59 3.95
C LEU A 352 -6.64 23.87 4.34
N PRO A 353 -7.63 23.79 5.26
CA PRO A 353 -8.45 24.94 5.62
C PRO A 353 -7.61 26.05 6.26
N ALA A 354 -7.94 27.30 5.95
CA ALA A 354 -7.28 28.44 6.56
C ALA A 354 -7.58 28.49 8.06
N THR A 355 -6.56 28.86 8.84
CA THR A 355 -6.68 29.18 10.26
C THR A 355 -6.37 30.66 10.47
N TYR A 356 -7.32 31.37 11.07
CA TYR A 356 -7.20 32.78 11.39
C TYR A 356 -7.13 32.95 12.91
N GLU A 357 -6.19 33.77 13.39
CA GLU A 357 -6.10 34.13 14.80
C GLU A 357 -7.40 34.78 15.26
N ALA A 358 -7.91 34.39 16.43
CA ALA A 358 -9.18 34.90 16.95
C ALA A 358 -9.17 36.44 17.07
N SER A 359 -8.03 37.02 17.45
CA SER A 359 -7.83 38.46 17.54
C SER A 359 -7.95 39.19 16.19
N VAL A 360 -7.50 38.56 15.10
CA VAL A 360 -7.62 39.12 13.75
C VAL A 360 -9.08 39.14 13.31
N VAL A 361 -9.80 38.04 13.53
CA VAL A 361 -11.24 37.94 13.24
C VAL A 361 -12.03 38.98 14.05
N GLU A 362 -11.72 39.12 15.35
CA GLU A 362 -12.35 40.10 16.23
C GLU A 362 -12.06 41.54 15.78
N SER A 363 -10.83 41.83 15.33
CA SER A 363 -10.47 43.15 14.80
C SER A 363 -11.32 43.52 13.58
N TRP A 364 -11.46 42.62 12.60
CA TRP A 364 -12.28 42.87 11.42
C TRP A 364 -13.77 43.02 11.77
N GLN A 365 -14.26 42.25 12.74
CA GLN A 365 -15.63 42.38 13.24
C GLN A 365 -15.86 43.75 13.88
N LYS A 366 -14.95 44.21 14.74
CA LYS A 366 -15.00 45.58 15.30
C LYS A 366 -14.94 46.65 14.21
N SER A 367 -14.09 46.50 13.19
CA SER A 367 -14.02 47.43 12.07
C SER A 367 -15.33 47.50 11.31
N LYS A 368 -15.96 46.36 11.00
CA LYS A 368 -17.28 46.30 10.35
C LYS A 368 -18.34 47.02 11.19
N ASP A 369 -18.45 46.69 12.48
CA ASP A 369 -19.45 47.27 13.37
C ASP A 369 -19.26 48.79 13.52
N SER A 370 -18.01 49.24 13.60
CA SER A 370 -17.67 50.68 13.61
C SER A 370 -18.08 51.36 12.30
N LEU A 371 -17.80 50.74 11.16
CA LEU A 371 -18.16 51.29 9.84
C LEU A 371 -19.67 51.38 9.65
N ILE A 372 -20.44 50.39 10.11
CA ILE A 372 -21.91 50.43 10.12
C ILE A 372 -22.40 51.64 10.92
N SER A 373 -21.87 51.84 12.15
CA SER A 373 -22.27 52.96 13.00
C SER A 373 -21.90 54.31 12.39
N VAL A 374 -20.69 54.43 11.83
CA VAL A 374 -20.19 55.69 11.24
C VAL A 374 -20.97 56.02 9.97
N LEU A 375 -21.20 55.04 9.09
CA LEU A 375 -21.97 55.22 7.87
C LEU A 375 -23.39 55.71 8.15
N ALA A 376 -24.10 55.07 9.08
CA ALA A 376 -25.45 55.48 9.46
C ALA A 376 -25.52 56.91 10.04
N SER A 377 -24.43 57.38 10.67
CA SER A 377 -24.32 58.76 11.14
C SER A 377 -24.16 59.74 9.98
N TRP A 378 -23.24 59.48 9.06
CA TRP A 378 -22.97 60.36 7.91
C TRP A 378 -24.09 60.39 6.88
N GLU A 379 -24.87 59.31 6.74
CA GLU A 379 -26.03 59.28 5.83
C GLU A 379 -27.10 60.31 6.20
N LYS A 380 -27.21 60.70 7.49
CA LYS A 380 -28.09 61.79 7.92
C LYS A 380 -27.61 63.16 7.43
N GLY A 381 -26.33 63.29 7.09
CA GLY A 381 -25.72 64.51 6.54
C GLY A 381 -26.37 64.98 5.24
N VAL A 382 -27.04 64.08 4.51
CA VAL A 382 -27.74 64.38 3.25
C VAL A 382 -28.89 65.37 3.46
N GLU A 383 -29.45 65.45 4.67
CA GLU A 383 -30.52 66.39 5.00
C GLU A 383 -30.02 67.82 5.27
N TYR A 384 -28.70 68.02 5.38
CA TYR A 384 -28.08 69.31 5.70
C TYR A 384 -27.58 70.02 4.43
N ASN A 385 -28.41 70.92 3.90
CA ASN A 385 -28.11 71.70 2.69
C ASN A 385 -26.86 72.61 2.77
N GLN A 386 -26.27 72.78 3.96
CA GLN A 386 -25.09 73.63 4.19
C GLN A 386 -23.76 72.88 3.99
N LEU A 387 -23.78 71.54 3.99
CA LEU A 387 -22.61 70.70 3.74
C LEU A 387 -22.30 70.58 2.25
N ASP A 388 -21.03 70.47 1.89
CA ASP A 388 -20.57 70.11 0.55
C ASP A 388 -21.04 68.69 0.18
N GLN A 389 -22.11 68.63 -0.60
CA GLN A 389 -22.75 67.39 -1.01
C GLN A 389 -21.85 66.51 -1.90
N SER A 390 -20.87 67.10 -2.60
CA SER A 390 -19.92 66.32 -3.41
C SER A 390 -18.96 65.56 -2.50
N LYS A 391 -18.40 66.23 -1.49
CA LYS A 391 -17.52 65.61 -0.51
C LYS A 391 -18.24 64.58 0.36
N LEU A 392 -19.47 64.88 0.76
CA LEU A 392 -20.31 63.93 1.52
C LEU A 392 -20.58 62.67 0.69
N THR A 393 -20.90 62.82 -0.60
CA THR A 393 -21.12 61.68 -1.49
C THR A 393 -19.85 60.83 -1.63
N GLU A 394 -18.69 61.46 -1.81
CA GLU A 394 -17.39 60.77 -1.88
C GLU A 394 -17.12 59.99 -0.58
N LEU A 395 -17.33 60.61 0.58
CA LEU A 395 -17.17 60.00 1.90
C LEU A 395 -18.06 58.75 2.05
N LEU A 396 -19.35 58.85 1.71
CA LEU A 396 -20.30 57.74 1.80
C LEU A 396 -19.92 56.58 0.88
N VAL A 397 -19.41 56.86 -0.33
CA VAL A 397 -18.92 55.83 -1.26
C VAL A 397 -17.72 55.09 -0.67
N LEU A 398 -16.75 55.82 -0.10
CA LEU A 398 -15.57 55.21 0.52
C LEU A 398 -15.95 54.37 1.75
N LEU A 399 -16.81 54.88 2.63
CA LEU A 399 -17.30 54.14 3.81
C LEU A 399 -18.01 52.83 3.41
N ARG A 400 -18.88 52.88 2.40
CA ARG A 400 -19.57 51.68 1.88
C ARG A 400 -18.59 50.69 1.26
N ARG A 401 -17.56 51.17 0.53
CA ARG A 401 -16.52 50.30 -0.05
C ARG A 401 -15.73 49.57 1.04
N ARG A 402 -15.31 50.27 2.09
CA ARG A 402 -14.61 49.67 3.23
C ARG A 402 -15.49 48.68 4.00
N LEU A 403 -16.78 49.00 4.18
CA LEU A 403 -17.74 48.09 4.81
C LEU A 403 -17.88 46.79 4.00
N ALA A 404 -18.05 46.90 2.68
CA ALA A 404 -18.14 45.74 1.80
C ALA A 404 -16.86 44.88 1.84
N LEU A 405 -15.68 45.51 1.92
CA LEU A 405 -14.41 44.79 2.11
C LEU A 405 -14.37 44.05 3.45
N ALA A 406 -14.76 44.69 4.55
CA ALA A 406 -14.79 44.05 5.87
C ALA A 406 -15.75 42.85 5.91
N GLU A 407 -16.93 42.96 5.29
CA GLU A 407 -17.88 41.87 5.13
C GLU A 407 -17.31 40.73 4.28
N GLU A 408 -16.67 41.05 3.14
CA GLU A 408 -16.02 40.09 2.26
C GLU A 408 -14.95 39.29 3.03
N VAL A 409 -14.07 39.98 3.77
CA VAL A 409 -12.99 39.35 4.54
C VAL A 409 -13.54 38.45 5.66
N LEU A 410 -14.50 38.93 6.45
CA LEU A 410 -15.13 38.11 7.50
C LEU A 410 -15.85 36.89 6.92
N SER A 411 -16.47 37.04 5.76
CA SER A 411 -17.14 35.96 5.04
C SER A 411 -16.14 34.87 4.63
N VAL A 412 -14.98 35.24 4.07
CA VAL A 412 -13.89 34.30 3.75
C VAL A 412 -13.35 33.61 5.01
N MET A 413 -13.12 34.37 6.09
CA MET A 413 -12.61 33.83 7.36
C MET A 413 -13.57 32.82 7.98
N SER A 414 -14.87 33.12 7.99
CA SER A 414 -15.90 32.22 8.55
C SER A 414 -16.06 30.92 7.76
N ARG A 415 -15.83 30.94 6.45
CA ARG A 415 -15.76 29.74 5.61
C ARG A 415 -14.43 28.99 5.70
N ARG A 416 -13.46 29.49 6.47
CA ARG A 416 -12.09 28.93 6.57
C ARG A 416 -11.39 28.83 5.21
N GLU A 417 -11.68 29.79 4.34
CA GLU A 417 -11.06 29.94 3.04
C GLU A 417 -9.80 30.80 3.13
N TRP A 418 -8.77 30.52 2.33
CA TRP A 418 -7.64 31.42 2.19
C TRP A 418 -8.02 32.66 1.39
N LEU A 419 -7.62 33.85 1.85
CA LEU A 419 -7.80 35.09 1.08
C LEU A 419 -7.11 34.97 -0.29
N SER A 420 -7.87 35.24 -1.35
CA SER A 420 -7.33 35.34 -2.71
C SER A 420 -6.36 36.51 -2.85
N ASP A 421 -5.49 36.47 -3.86
CA ASP A 421 -4.55 37.58 -4.11
C ASP A 421 -5.28 38.89 -4.41
N THR A 422 -6.44 38.84 -5.06
CA THR A 422 -7.33 39.99 -5.27
C THR A 422 -7.82 40.57 -3.95
N GLN A 423 -8.23 39.74 -2.99
CA GLN A 423 -8.68 40.20 -1.67
C GLN A 423 -7.53 40.79 -0.86
N LYS A 424 -6.35 40.17 -0.88
CA LYS A 424 -5.14 40.72 -0.25
C LYS A 424 -4.76 42.08 -0.84
N ALA A 425 -4.89 42.25 -2.15
CA ALA A 425 -4.66 43.53 -2.82
C ALA A 425 -5.67 44.60 -2.37
N LYS A 426 -6.96 44.26 -2.27
CA LYS A 426 -7.98 45.18 -1.71
C LYS A 426 -7.67 45.58 -0.27
N ILE A 427 -7.30 44.63 0.59
CA ILE A 427 -6.90 44.90 1.99
C ILE A 427 -5.70 45.84 2.03
N SER A 428 -4.70 45.61 1.18
CA SER A 428 -3.50 46.45 1.14
C SER A 428 -3.80 47.88 0.66
N ALA A 429 -4.81 48.05 -0.21
CA ALA A 429 -5.24 49.35 -0.71
C ALA A 429 -6.18 50.11 0.25
N ASP A 430 -6.80 49.43 1.23
CA ASP A 430 -7.78 50.01 2.18
C ASP A 430 -7.23 51.19 2.98
N GLN A 431 -5.91 51.23 3.22
CA GLN A 431 -5.26 52.32 3.92
C GLN A 431 -5.49 53.69 3.25
N GLN A 432 -5.47 53.74 1.92
CA GLN A 432 -5.71 54.99 1.17
C GLN A 432 -7.15 55.48 1.37
N ASP A 433 -8.11 54.55 1.41
CA ASP A 433 -9.51 54.87 1.68
C ASP A 433 -9.69 55.38 3.10
N ALA A 434 -9.04 54.77 4.08
CA ALA A 434 -9.06 55.20 5.47
C ALA A 434 -8.55 56.64 5.64
N GLU A 435 -7.43 56.97 4.99
CA GLU A 435 -6.84 58.31 5.02
C GLU A 435 -7.75 59.34 4.34
N ARG A 436 -8.30 59.01 3.17
CA ARG A 436 -9.20 59.93 2.46
C ARG A 436 -10.50 60.15 3.22
N ILE A 437 -11.06 59.12 3.85
CA ILE A 437 -12.23 59.23 4.73
C ILE A 437 -11.94 60.20 5.89
N ASN A 438 -10.80 60.06 6.55
CA ASN A 438 -10.42 60.95 7.66
C ASN A 438 -10.27 62.40 7.20
N GLN A 439 -9.68 62.64 6.02
CA GLN A 439 -9.58 63.97 5.45
C GLN A 439 -10.96 64.57 5.16
N LEU A 440 -11.82 63.84 4.44
CA LEU A 440 -13.17 64.30 4.10
C LEU A 440 -14.02 64.56 5.34
N ALA A 441 -13.93 63.68 6.35
CA ALA A 441 -14.63 63.86 7.61
C ALA A 441 -14.16 65.12 8.34
N ASN A 442 -12.87 65.42 8.35
CA ASN A 442 -12.34 66.64 8.96
C ASN A 442 -12.77 67.90 8.21
N GLU A 443 -12.78 67.88 6.88
CA GLU A 443 -13.23 69.00 6.06
C GLU A 443 -14.73 69.28 6.28
N LEU A 444 -15.57 68.23 6.24
CA LEU A 444 -17.01 68.34 6.42
C LEU A 444 -17.41 68.74 7.85
N ASN A 445 -16.61 68.38 8.87
CA ASN A 445 -16.87 68.79 10.25
C ASN A 445 -16.52 70.27 10.53
N GLN A 446 -15.85 70.96 9.60
CA GLN A 446 -15.53 72.38 9.71
C GLN A 446 -16.56 73.28 9.02
N GLU A 447 -17.45 72.68 8.23
CA GLU A 447 -18.61 73.30 7.59
C GLU A 447 -19.82 73.26 8.53
#